data_AF-A0A9W6J2K0-F1
#
_entry.id   AF-A0A9W6J2K0-F1
#
_cell.length_a   1.000
_cell.length_b   1.000
_cell.length_c   1.000
_cell.angle_alpha   90.00
_cell.angle_beta   90.00
_cell.angle_gamma   90.00
#
_symmetry.space_group_name_H-M   'P 1'
#
loop_
_entity.id
_entity.type
_entity.pdbx_description
1 polymer ?
#
loop_
_entity_poly.entity_id
_entity_poly.type
_entity_poly.pdbx_seq_one_letter_code
_entity_poly.pdbx_strand_id
1 'polypeptide(L)'
;MSAAFVIEVRGRQAGLIVRDGDGLFRFFSAIREAFPLEGEVFRTAAEASRAVSAAMARPKPLGGDMTPVFRLGPTPGEGRAAAYR
;
A
#
# COMPACT_ATOMS: atom_id res chain seq x y z
N MET A 1 10.85 -23.73 -17.06
CA MET A 1 11.33 -23.67 -15.66
C MET A 1 10.86 -22.34 -15.09
N SER A 2 9.83 -22.35 -14.24
CA SER A 2 9.37 -21.14 -13.53
C SER A 2 10.39 -20.77 -12.47
N ALA A 3 10.65 -19.48 -12.32
CA ALA A 3 11.56 -18.95 -11.30
C ALA A 3 10.83 -17.86 -10.52
N ALA A 4 11.04 -17.85 -9.21
CA ALA A 4 10.50 -16.83 -8.32
C ALA A 4 11.64 -16.19 -7.53
N PHE A 5 11.61 -14.88 -7.39
CA PHE A 5 12.63 -14.09 -6.72
C PHE A 5 11.99 -13.25 -5.63
N VAL A 6 12.54 -13.28 -4.42
CA VAL A 6 12.18 -12.32 -3.37
C VAL A 6 12.91 -11.02 -3.65
N ILE A 7 12.20 -9.89 -3.56
CA ILE A 7 12.79 -8.56 -3.64
C ILE A 7 12.80 -7.94 -2.25
N GLU A 8 14.00 -7.59 -1.80
CA GLU A 8 14.22 -6.83 -0.58
C GLU A 8 14.76 -5.44 -0.91
N VAL A 9 14.16 -4.41 -0.31
CA VAL A 9 14.61 -3.02 -0.46
C VAL A 9 14.82 -2.46 0.93
N ARG A 10 16.05 -1.99 1.21
CA ARG A 10 16.44 -1.44 2.52
C ARG A 10 16.14 -2.39 3.69
N GLY A 11 16.42 -3.69 3.52
CA GLY A 11 16.22 -4.71 4.55
C GLY A 11 14.76 -5.09 4.81
N ARG A 12 13.83 -4.68 3.94
CA ARG A 12 12.41 -5.03 4.00
C ARG A 12 12.02 -5.85 2.78
N GLN A 13 11.29 -6.94 3.00
CA GLN A 13 10.68 -7.71 1.92
C GLN A 13 9.61 -6.88 1.22
N ALA A 14 9.92 -6.41 0.01
CA ALA A 14 9.01 -5.59 -0.78
C ALA A 14 7.97 -6.44 -1.51
N GLY A 15 8.35 -7.64 -1.94
CA GLY A 15 7.46 -8.55 -2.69
C GLY A 15 8.19 -9.71 -3.36
N LEU A 16 7.50 -10.33 -4.31
CA LEU A 16 7.97 -11.46 -5.12
C LEU A 16 7.89 -11.09 -6.61
N ILE A 17 8.87 -11.50 -7.40
CA ILE A 17 8.79 -11.51 -8.86
C ILE A 17 8.66 -12.95 -9.33
N VAL A 18 7.65 -13.25 -10.13
CA VAL A 18 7.46 -14.55 -10.78
C VAL A 18 7.76 -14.44 -12.26
N ARG A 19 8.64 -15.29 -12.77
CA ARG A 19 8.83 -15.49 -14.21
C ARG A 19 7.76 -16.43 -14.74
N ASP A 20 6.95 -15.97 -15.68
CA ASP A 20 5.92 -16.77 -16.32
C ASP A 20 6.45 -17.61 -17.49
N GLY A 21 5.54 -18.33 -18.17
CA GLY A 21 5.86 -19.20 -19.30
C GLY A 21 6.34 -18.45 -20.54
N ASP A 22 5.94 -17.19 -20.70
CA ASP A 22 6.30 -16.34 -21.84
C ASP A 22 7.64 -15.62 -21.61
N GLY A 23 8.25 -15.84 -20.44
CA GLY A 23 9.51 -15.23 -20.05
C GLY A 23 9.35 -13.82 -19.49
N LEU A 24 8.12 -13.37 -19.25
CA LEU A 24 7.83 -12.11 -18.60
C LEU A 24 7.89 -12.27 -17.08
N PHE A 25 7.99 -11.14 -16.38
CA PHE A 25 8.22 -11.08 -14.95
C PHE A 25 7.10 -10.28 -14.29
N ARG A 26 6.29 -10.93 -13.46
CA ARG A 26 5.19 -10.28 -12.75
C ARG A 26 5.55 -10.02 -11.30
N PHE A 27 5.29 -8.81 -10.81
CA PHE A 27 5.51 -8.44 -9.41
C PHE A 27 4.25 -8.66 -8.56
N PHE A 28 4.44 -9.13 -7.33
CA PHE A 28 3.41 -9.25 -6.30
C PHE A 28 3.94 -8.60 -5.02
N SER A 29 3.21 -7.64 -4.47
CA SER A 29 3.63 -6.86 -3.33
C SER A 29 3.41 -7.59 -2.01
N ALA A 30 4.36 -7.44 -1.10
CA ALA A 30 4.24 -7.86 0.29
C ALA A 30 3.89 -6.69 1.24
N ILE A 31 4.03 -5.44 0.77
CA ILE A 31 3.88 -4.24 1.62
C ILE A 31 3.14 -3.11 0.90
N ARG A 32 2.50 -2.22 1.67
CA ARG A 32 1.64 -1.16 1.14
C ARG A 32 2.38 -0.15 0.25
N GLU A 33 3.65 0.12 0.54
CA GLU A 33 4.48 1.06 -0.22
C GLU A 33 4.75 0.57 -1.66
N ALA A 34 4.69 -0.74 -1.89
CA ALA A 34 4.88 -1.35 -3.20
C ALA A 34 3.57 -1.74 -3.91
N PHE A 35 2.40 -1.54 -3.28
CA PHE A 35 1.08 -1.77 -3.91
C PHE A 35 0.86 -1.05 -5.25
N PRO A 36 1.42 0.15 -5.52
CA PRO A 36 1.28 0.76 -6.83
C PRO A 36 1.83 -0.06 -8.01
N LEU A 37 2.62 -1.11 -7.74
CA LEU A 37 3.17 -2.01 -8.74
C LEU A 37 2.53 -3.41 -8.72
N GLU A 38 1.50 -3.64 -7.91
CA GLU A 38 0.85 -4.95 -7.79
C GLU A 38 0.41 -5.50 -9.15
N GLY A 39 0.89 -6.69 -9.51
CA GLY A 39 0.54 -7.37 -10.74
C GLY A 39 1.20 -6.81 -12.01
N GLU A 40 2.02 -5.76 -11.91
CA GLU A 40 2.75 -5.20 -13.04
C GLU A 40 3.69 -6.22 -13.67
N VAL A 41 3.81 -6.15 -15.01
CA VAL A 41 4.58 -7.10 -15.81
C VAL A 41 5.76 -6.40 -16.47
N PHE A 42 6.93 -7.00 -16.32
CA PHE A 42 8.21 -6.48 -16.76
C PHE A 42 8.89 -7.45 -17.72
N ARG A 43 9.79 -6.95 -18.56
CA ARG A 43 10.54 -7.79 -19.51
C ARG A 43 11.70 -8.50 -18.82
N THR A 44 12.19 -7.96 -17.71
CA THR A 44 13.29 -8.54 -16.93
C THR A 44 13.06 -8.38 -15.43
N ALA A 45 13.62 -9.30 -14.62
CA ALA A 45 13.62 -9.17 -13.17
C ALA A 45 14.34 -7.90 -12.68
N ALA A 46 15.38 -7.46 -13.40
CA ALA A 46 16.13 -6.24 -13.06
C ALA A 46 15.28 -4.97 -13.24
N GLU A 47 14.45 -4.92 -14.28
CA GLU A 47 13.50 -3.83 -14.52
C GLU A 47 12.46 -3.74 -13.39
N ALA A 48 11.88 -4.88 -13.02
CA ALA A 48 10.94 -4.98 -11.90
C ALA A 48 11.59 -4.50 -10.58
N SER A 49 12.81 -4.97 -10.27
CA SER A 49 13.54 -4.58 -9.05
C SER A 49 13.80 -3.07 -8.98
N ARG A 50 14.18 -2.44 -10.11
CA ARG A 50 14.37 -0.98 -10.19
C ARG A 50 13.06 -0.23 -9.98
N ALA A 51 11.96 -0.69 -10.57
CA ALA A 51 10.64 -0.08 -10.38
C ALA A 51 10.21 -0.13 -8.91
N VAL A 52 10.34 -1.28 -8.26
CA VAL A 52 10.01 -1.47 -6.83
C VAL A 52 10.87 -0.57 -5.95
N SER A 53 12.18 -0.51 -6.20
CA SER A 53 13.09 0.38 -5.47
C SER A 53 12.70 1.85 -5.62
N ALA A 54 12.31 2.27 -6.83
CA ALA A 54 11.87 3.63 -7.10
C ALA A 54 10.52 3.95 -6.43
N ALA A 55 9.56 3.03 -6.44
CA ALA A 55 8.28 3.18 -5.76
C ALA A 55 8.45 3.36 -4.25
N MET A 56 9.33 2.56 -3.62
CA MET A 56 9.63 2.65 -2.19
C MET A 56 10.50 3.85 -1.80
N ALA A 57 11.26 4.42 -2.73
CA ALA A 57 12.06 5.62 -2.49
C ALA A 57 11.21 6.90 -2.52
N ARG A 58 10.05 6.88 -3.18
CA ARG A 58 9.13 8.03 -3.21
C ARG A 58 8.47 8.17 -1.83
N PRO A 59 8.65 9.30 -1.14
CA PRO A 59 7.82 9.59 0.02
C PRO A 59 6.36 9.64 -0.45
N LYS A 60 5.49 8.86 0.17
CA LYS A 60 4.05 9.03 0.00
C LYS A 60 3.72 10.47 0.38
N PRO A 61 3.05 11.28 -0.46
CA PRO A 61 2.48 12.52 0.04
C PRO A 61 1.52 12.14 1.16
N LEU A 62 1.89 12.51 2.39
CA LEU A 62 1.01 12.50 3.55
C LEU A 62 -0.04 13.59 3.30
N GLY A 63 -1.04 13.32 2.47
CA GLY A 63 -1.96 14.37 2.04
C GLY A 63 -2.96 13.90 1.01
N GLY A 64 -4.06 13.34 1.50
CA GLY A 64 -5.21 12.94 0.72
C GLY A 64 -6.19 12.31 1.69
N ASP A 65 -6.79 13.16 2.54
CA ASP A 65 -7.96 12.91 3.38
C ASP A 65 -8.11 11.45 3.88
N MET A 66 -7.56 11.20 5.06
CA MET A 66 -8.05 10.14 5.95
C MET A 66 -8.48 10.84 7.23
N THR A 67 -9.52 11.67 7.14
CA THR A 67 -10.24 12.10 8.34
C THR A 67 -10.93 10.85 8.90
N PRO A 68 -10.55 10.31 10.06
CA PRO A 68 -11.33 9.23 10.64
C PRO A 68 -12.67 9.82 11.02
N VAL A 69 -13.73 9.47 10.29
CA VAL A 69 -15.11 9.84 10.64
C VAL A 69 -15.55 8.94 11.80
N PHE A 70 -14.94 9.11 12.97
CA PHE A 70 -15.61 8.79 14.22
C PHE A 70 -16.53 9.96 14.53
N ARG A 71 -17.71 9.96 13.90
CA ARG A 71 -18.81 10.82 14.32
C ARG A 71 -19.28 10.31 15.68
N LEU A 72 -18.69 10.82 16.76
CA LEU A 72 -19.34 10.77 18.07
C LEU A 72 -20.64 11.57 17.90
N GLY A 73 -21.76 10.85 17.82
CA GLY A 73 -23.08 11.49 17.92
C GLY A 73 -23.21 12.19 19.27
N PRO A 74 -24.11 13.19 19.39
CA PRO A 74 -24.31 13.87 20.66
C PRO A 74 -24.68 12.84 21.74
N THR A 75 -24.02 12.93 22.90
CA THR A 75 -24.39 12.19 24.10
C THR A 75 -25.83 12.56 24.48
N PRO A 76 -26.75 11.58 24.61
CA PRO A 76 -28.09 11.88 25.08
C PRO A 76 -28.01 12.22 26.56
N GLY A 77 -28.24 13.49 26.93
CA GLY A 77 -28.20 13.89 28.34
C GLY A 77 -28.37 15.38 28.65
N GLU A 78 -28.06 16.31 27.76
CA GLU A 78 -28.26 17.74 28.04
C GLU A 78 -29.66 18.21 27.62
N GLY A 79 -30.65 17.75 28.39
CA GLY A 79 -32.03 18.19 28.28
C GLY A 79 -32.61 18.49 29.66
N ARG A 80 -32.82 19.79 29.90
CA ARG A 80 -33.75 20.41 30.87
C ARG A 80 -33.26 20.55 32.32
N ALA A 81 -32.73 21.73 32.60
CA ALA A 81 -33.01 22.42 33.86
C ALA A 81 -33.33 23.90 33.56
N ALA A 82 -34.24 24.46 34.35
CA ALA A 82 -34.66 25.87 34.41
C ALA A 82 -35.77 26.34 33.45
N ALA A 83 -37.02 26.16 33.91
CA ALA A 83 -37.98 27.27 33.97
C ALA A 83 -39.13 26.89 34.92
N TYR A 84 -38.97 27.20 36.21
CA TYR A 84 -40.09 27.39 37.12
C TYR A 84 -40.24 28.90 37.30
N ARG A 85 -41.23 29.49 36.64
CA ARG A 85 -41.97 30.70 37.05
C ARG A 85 -43.31 30.71 36.34
#